data_AF-A0A1E5P5J0-F1
#
_entry.id   AF-A0A1E5P5J0-F1
#
_cell.length_a   1.000
_cell.length_b   1.000
_cell.length_c   1.000
_cell.angle_alpha   90.00
_cell.angle_beta   90.00
_cell.angle_gamma   90.00
#
_symmetry.space_group_name_H-M   'P 1'
#
loop_
_entity.id
_entity.type
_entity.pdbx_description
1 polymer ?
#
loop_
_entity_poly.entity_id
_entity_poly.type
_entity_poly.pdbx_seq_one_letter_code
_entity_poly.pdbx_strand_id
1 'polypeptide(L)' 'MRGSDPTRDEYLAAAREMADTGRPTLARLLAEEAADRTADPAEAARILSDHPGPSLRTEN' A
#
# COMPACT_ATOMS: atom_id res chain seq x y z
N MET A 1 -14.18 -6.47 20.32
CA MET A 1 -14.23 -5.57 19.16
C MET A 1 -13.57 -6.33 18.02
N ARG A 2 -14.33 -6.74 16.99
CA ARG A 2 -13.82 -7.61 15.92
C ARG A 2 -12.75 -6.86 15.13
N GLY A 3 -11.54 -7.41 15.07
CA GLY A 3 -10.55 -7.01 14.07
C GLY A 3 -11.13 -7.31 12.70
N SER A 4 -11.66 -6.28 12.05
CA SER A 4 -11.90 -6.36 10.62
C SER A 4 -10.52 -6.17 10.00
N ASP A 5 -10.09 -7.11 9.17
CA ASP A 5 -8.92 -6.90 8.33
C ASP A 5 -9.03 -5.51 7.70
N PRO A 6 -7.96 -4.69 7.78
CA PRO A 6 -8.02 -3.35 7.23
C PRO A 6 -8.46 -3.41 5.77
N THR A 7 -9.42 -2.56 5.42
CA THR A 7 -9.91 -2.46 4.06
C THR A 7 -8.84 -1.86 3.15
N ARG A 8 -8.99 -2.05 1.84
CA ARG A 8 -8.09 -1.44 0.84
C ARG A 8 -7.89 0.06 1.09
N ASP A 9 -8.96 0.78 1.40
CA ASP A 9 -8.92 2.23 1.67
C ASP A 9 -8.10 2.58 2.92
N GLU A 10 -8.17 1.76 3.97
CA GLU A 10 -7.34 1.94 5.16
C GLU A 10 -5.85 1.71 4.87
N TYR A 11 -5.53 0.71 4.04
CA TYR A 11 -4.17 0.50 3.58
C TYR A 11 -3.65 1.66 2.73
N LEU A 12 -4.48 2.23 1.83
CA LEU A 12 -4.11 3.39 1.02
C LEU A 12 -3.92 4.65 1.86
N ALA A 13 -4.82 4.91 2.81
CA ALA A 13 -4.70 6.04 3.72
C ALA A 13 -3.41 5.96 4.54
N ALA A 14 -3.11 4.77 5.09
CA ALA A 14 -1.87 4.52 5.80
C ALA A 14 -0.65 4.64 4.87
N ALA A 15 -0.72 4.15 3.62
CA ALA A 15 0.38 4.28 2.66
C ALA A 15 0.73 5.76 2.41
N ARG A 16 -0.29 6.60 2.28
CA ARG A 16 -0.14 8.04 2.08
C ARG A 16 0.47 8.72 3.30
N GLU A 17 -0.02 8.39 4.50
CA GLU A 17 0.56 8.89 5.76
C GLU A 17 2.04 8.49 5.91
N MET A 18 2.40 7.26 5.53
CA MET A 18 3.80 6.81 5.58
C MET A 18 4.68 7.52 4.54
N ALA A 19 4.12 7.89 3.38
CA ALA A 19 4.84 8.69 2.39
C ALA A 19 5.08 10.12 2.92
N ASP A 20 4.05 10.74 3.49
CA ASP A 20 4.12 12.10 4.06
C ASP A 20 5.07 12.19 5.26
N THR A 21 5.17 11.12 6.05
CA THR A 21 6.10 11.03 7.20
C THR A 21 7.53 10.66 6.80
N GLY A 22 7.83 10.52 5.51
CA GLY A 22 9.18 10.24 5.01
C GLY A 22 9.60 8.77 5.16
N ARG A 23 8.65 7.84 5.19
CA ARG A 23 8.86 6.38 5.26
C ARG A 23 8.41 5.71 3.94
N PRO A 24 9.07 6.01 2.80
CA PRO A 24 8.63 5.56 1.48
C PRO A 24 8.60 4.03 1.35
N THR A 25 9.50 3.34 2.04
CA THR A 25 9.56 1.87 2.09
C THR A 25 8.33 1.25 2.76
N LEU A 26 7.80 1.87 3.82
CA LEU A 26 6.60 1.39 4.50
C LEU A 26 5.34 1.79 3.71
N ALA A 27 5.33 2.98 3.10
CA ALA A 27 4.29 3.39 2.18
C ALA A 27 4.12 2.39 1.03
N ARG A 28 5.25 1.94 0.45
CA ARG A 28 5.26 0.96 -0.63
C ARG A 28 4.63 -0.38 -0.23
N LEU A 29 4.97 -0.89 0.95
CA LEU A 29 4.40 -2.14 1.46
C LEU A 29 2.88 -2.07 1.60
N LEU A 30 2.38 -0.96 2.14
CA LEU A 30 0.93 -0.74 2.32
C LEU A 30 0.21 -0.58 0.97
N ALA A 31 0.83 0.10 0.01
CA ALA A 31 0.33 0.21 -1.36
C ALA A 31 0.28 -1.14 -2.08
N GLU A 32 1.26 -2.02 -1.86
CA GLU A 32 1.26 -3.40 -2.37
C GLU A 32 0.12 -4.24 -1.78
N GLU A 33 -0.15 -4.11 -0.48
CA GLU A 33 -1.27 -4.79 0.17
C GLU A 33 -2.64 -4.25 -0.26
N ALA A 34 -2.73 -2.95 -0.58
CA ALA A 34 -3.92 -2.38 -1.20
C ALA A 34 -4.11 -2.86 -2.64
N ALA A 35 -3.03 -2.94 -3.41
CA ALA A 35 -3.04 -3.44 -4.78
C ALA A 35 -3.45 -4.92 -4.84
N ASP A 36 -2.95 -5.77 -3.93
CA ASP A 36 -3.30 -7.19 -3.85
C ASP A 36 -4.79 -7.42 -3.55
N ARG A 37 -5.38 -6.56 -2.72
CA ARG A 37 -6.82 -6.56 -2.43
C ARG A 37 -7.68 -5.93 -3.53
N THR A 38 -7.06 -5.34 -4.54
CA THR A 38 -7.76 -4.66 -5.65
C THR A 38 -7.93 -5.61 -6.82
N ALA A 39 -9.19 -5.98 -7.12
CA ALA A 39 -9.49 -6.89 -8.23
C ALA A 39 -9.25 -6.28 -9.62
N ASP A 40 -9.20 -4.94 -9.72
CA ASP A 40 -8.90 -4.25 -10.97
C ASP A 40 -7.39 -4.05 -11.14
N PRO A 41 -6.74 -4.71 -12.12
CA PRO A 41 -5.31 -4.57 -12.34
C PRO A 41 -4.89 -3.17 -12.78
N ALA A 42 -5.77 -2.39 -13.43
CA ALA A 42 -5.46 -1.00 -13.79
C ALA A 42 -5.40 -0.11 -12.55
N GLU A 43 -6.28 -0.36 -11.58
CA GLU A 43 -6.28 0.37 -10.32
C GLU A 43 -5.12 -0.04 -9.43
N ALA A 44 -4.79 -1.34 -9.37
CA ALA A 44 -3.59 -1.83 -8.69
C ALA A 44 -2.30 -1.17 -9.26
N ALA A 45 -2.19 -1.04 -10.59
CA ALA A 45 -1.04 -0.39 -11.21
C ALA A 45 -0.95 1.11 -10.88
N ARG A 46 -2.08 1.82 -10.76
CA ARG A 46 -2.12 3.22 -10.32
C ARG A 46 -1.63 3.37 -8.89
N ILE A 47 -2.14 2.54 -7.98
CA ILE A 47 -1.73 2.53 -6.56
C ILE A 47 -0.21 2.34 -6.44
N LEU A 48 0.36 1.40 -7.20
CA LEU A 48 1.81 1.16 -7.19
C LEU A 48 2.60 2.30 -7.86
N SER A 49 2.01 3.04 -8.80
CA SER A 49 2.67 4.16 -9.47
C SER A 49 2.71 5.41 -8.58
N ASP A 50 1.69 5.61 -7.74
CA ASP A 50 1.61 6.71 -6.76
C ASP A 50 2.58 6.54 -5.59
N HIS A 51 3.04 5.32 -5.34
CA HIS A 51 4.02 5.00 -4.30
C HIS A 51 5.32 4.45 -4.89
N PRO A 52 6.16 5.30 -5.51
CA PRO A 52 7.48 4.90 -6.00
C PRO A 52 8.42 4.67 -4.80
N GLY A 53 8.93 3.44 -4.67
CA GLY A 53 9.84 3.09 -3.58
C GLY A 53 10.32 1.64 -3.68
N PRO A 54 11.40 1.29 -2.97
CA PRO A 54 11.87 -0.08 -2.88
C PRO A 54 10.82 -0.95 -2.19
N SER A 55 10.46 -2.06 -2.84
CA SER A 55 9.53 -3.06 -2.32
C SER A 55 10.22 -3.94 -1.27
N LEU A 56 9.77 -3.89 -0.02
CA LEU A 56 10.28 -4.76 1.05
C LEU A 56 10.04 -6.25 0.78
N ARG A 57 9.08 -6.60 -0.09
CA ARG A 57 8.80 -7.99 -0.49
C ARG A 57 9.99 -8.69 -1.18
N THR A 58 10.98 -7.94 -1.65
CA THR A 58 12.15 -8.50 -2.33
C THR A 58 13.30 -8.85 -1.37
N GLU A 59 13.24 -8.43 -0.09
CA GLU A 59 14.37 -8.56 0.85
C GLU A 59 14.17 -9.61 1.98
N ASN A 60 13.31 -10.63 1.82
CA ASN A 60 13.22 -11.74 2.78
C ASN A 60 13.21 -13.12 2.12
#